data_AF-A0A2J8P8P3-F1
#
_entry.id   AF-A0A2J8P8P3-F1
#
_cell.length_a   1.000
_cell.length_b   1.000
_cell.length_c   1.000
_cell.angle_alpha   90.00
_cell.angle_beta   90.00
_cell.angle_gamma   90.00
#
_symmetry.space_group_name_H-M   'P 1'
#
loop_
_entity.id
_entity.type
_entity.pdbx_description
1 polymer ?
#
loop_
_entity_poly.entity_id
_entity_poly.type
_entity_poly.pdbx_seq_one_letter_code
_entity_poly.pdbx_strand_id
1 'polypeptide(L)' 'MSGSDGGLEEEPELSITLTLRMLMHGKEVGSIIGKKGETVKRIREQ' A
#
# COMPACT_ATOMS: atom_id res chain seq x y z
N MET A 1 34.24 -1.86 32.42
CA MET A 1 33.84 -1.96 31.00
C MET A 1 33.10 -3.27 30.83
N SER A 2 31.77 -3.23 30.83
CA SER A 2 30.95 -4.37 30.41
C SER A 2 29.75 -3.77 29.71
N GLY A 3 29.85 -3.68 28.38
CA GLY A 3 28.82 -3.11 27.52
C GLY A 3 27.55 -3.95 27.60
N SER A 4 26.43 -3.28 27.81
CA SER A 4 25.09 -3.79 27.62
C SER A 4 24.83 -3.94 26.12
N ASP A 5 24.70 -5.17 25.65
CA ASP A 5 24.14 -5.44 24.32
C ASP A 5 22.77 -6.10 24.51
N GLY A 6 21.78 -5.24 24.82
CA GLY A 6 20.38 -5.62 24.81
C GLY A 6 19.92 -5.60 23.36
N GLY A 7 19.97 -6.76 22.71
CA GLY A 7 19.33 -6.97 21.41
C GLY A 7 17.84 -6.67 21.55
N LEU A 8 17.39 -5.58 20.92
CA LEU A 8 15.98 -5.30 20.76
C LEU A 8 15.46 -6.33 19.76
N GLU A 9 14.70 -7.31 20.25
CA GLU A 9 13.98 -8.25 19.41
C GLU A 9 13.01 -7.42 18.55
N GLU A 10 13.22 -7.43 17.24
CA GLU A 10 12.31 -6.78 16.29
C GLU A 10 10.97 -7.52 16.35
N GLU A 11 10.00 -6.90 17.02
CA GLU A 11 8.61 -7.37 17.07
C GLU A 11 8.13 -7.63 15.63
N PRO A 12 7.56 -8.81 15.33
CA PRO A 12 7.16 -9.15 13.98
C PRO A 12 6.07 -8.18 13.52
N GLU A 13 6.41 -7.33 12.55
CA GLU A 13 5.49 -6.38 11.97
C GLU A 13 4.41 -7.16 11.20
N LEU A 14 3.22 -7.27 11.79
CA LEU A 14 2.10 -8.00 11.20
C LEU A 14 1.55 -7.25 9.98
N SER A 15 2.08 -7.55 8.79
CA SER A 15 1.57 -7.01 7.53
C SER A 15 0.23 -7.66 7.17
N ILE A 16 -0.88 -6.93 7.30
CA ILE A 16 -2.21 -7.40 6.91
C ILE A 16 -2.55 -6.83 5.53
N THR A 17 -2.76 -7.70 4.55
CA THR A 17 -3.25 -7.29 3.21
C THR A 17 -4.78 -7.39 3.15
N LEU A 18 -5.45 -6.24 2.99
CA LEU A 18 -6.90 -6.19 2.78
C LEU A 18 -7.22 -5.99 1.30
N THR A 19 -8.08 -6.83 0.72
CA THR A 19 -8.57 -6.66 -0.66
C THR A 19 -10.03 -6.22 -0.64
N LEU A 20 -10.31 -5.03 -1.17
CA LEU A 20 -11.66 -4.50 -1.30
C LEU A 20 -12.09 -4.53 -2.77
N ARG A 21 -13.38 -4.81 -3.01
CA ARG A 21 -14.01 -4.71 -4.34
C ARG A 21 -15.19 -3.75 -4.26
N MET A 22 -15.14 -2.70 -5.06
CA MET A 22 -16.18 -1.66 -5.10
C MET A 22 -16.71 -1.52 -6.53
N LEU A 23 -17.99 -1.19 -6.67
CA LEU A 23 -18.58 -0.85 -7.96
C LEU A 23 -18.32 0.63 -8.28
N MET A 24 -18.04 0.92 -9.54
CA MET A 24 -17.86 2.28 -10.04
C MET A 24 -18.76 2.52 -11.25
N HIS A 25 -19.17 3.77 -11.46
CA HIS A 25 -19.87 4.16 -12.67
C HIS A 25 -18.94 4.06 -13.88
N GLY A 26 -19.36 3.35 -14.93
CA GLY A 26 -18.53 3.13 -16.12
C GLY A 26 -18.08 4.42 -16.83
N LYS A 27 -18.84 5.50 -16.72
CA LYS A 27 -18.47 6.82 -17.27
C LYS A 27 -17.25 7.46 -16.57
N GLU A 28 -17.03 7.15 -15.29
CA GLU A 28 -15.96 7.75 -14.49
C GLU A 28 -14.69 6.89 -14.49
N VAL A 29 -14.80 5.58 -14.76
CA VAL A 29 -13.69 4.63 -14.61
C VAL A 29 -12.51 4.95 -15.53
N GLY A 30 -12.76 5.49 -16.73
CA GLY A 30 -11.70 5.86 -17.66
C GLY A 30 -10.77 6.94 -17.10
N SER A 31 -11.33 7.94 -16.41
CA SER A 31 -10.57 9.01 -15.76
C SER A 31 -9.77 8.50 -14.56
N ILE A 32 -10.32 7.53 -13.82
CA ILE A 32 -9.65 6.89 -12.67
C ILE A 32 -8.46 6.04 -13.12
N ILE A 33 -8.60 5.28 -14.21
CA ILE A 33 -7.50 4.49 -14.80
C ILE A 33 -6.44 5.43 -15.37
N GLY A 34 -6.87 6.45 -16.12
CA GLY A 34 -5.99 7.38 -16.83
C GLY A 34 -5.37 6.78 -18.09
N LYS A 35 -4.73 7.64 -18.90
CA LYS A 35 -4.10 7.23 -20.16
C LYS A 35 -2.98 6.23 -19.84
N LYS A 36 -3.01 5.04 -20.46
CA LYS A 36 -2.05 3.95 -20.20
C LYS A 36 -1.91 3.57 -18.70
N GLY A 37 -2.94 3.84 -17.88
CA GLY A 37 -2.91 3.53 -16.45
C GLY A 37 -2.12 4.53 -15.59
N GLU A 38 -1.82 5.73 -16.08
CA GLU A 38 -1.00 6.71 -15.35
C GLU A 38 -1.61 7.11 -14.00
N THR A 39 -2.92 7.40 -13.97
CA THR A 39 -3.61 7.85 -12.75
C THR A 39 -3.64 6.75 -11.68
N VAL A 40 -4.02 5.52 -12.05
CA VAL A 40 -4.09 4.40 -11.09
C VAL A 40 -2.72 4.02 -10.52
N LYS A 41 -1.65 4.15 -11.31
CA LYS A 41 -0.27 3.93 -10.81
C LYS A 41 0.11 4.96 -9.77
N ARG A 42 -0.18 6.24 -10.03
CA ARG A 42 0.05 7.33 -9.07
C ARG A 42 -0.71 7.10 -7.76
N ILE A 43 -1.96 6.64 -7.82
CA ILE A 43 -2.77 6.35 -6.62
C ILE A 43 -2.17 5.19 -5.81
N ARG A 44 -1.60 4.18 -6.46
CA ARG A 44 -0.99 3.03 -5.79
C ARG A 44 0.33 3.37 -5.07
N GLU A 45 1.07 4.35 -5.59
CA GLU A 45 2.37 4.76 -5.06
C GLU A 45 2.28 5.81 -3.95
N GLN A 46 1.09 6.41 -3.74
CA GLN A 46 0.77 7.26 -2.59
C GLN A 46 0.37 6.43 -1.38
#